data_AF-A0A928R0E1-F1
#
_entry.id   AF-A0A928R0E1-F1
#
_cell.length_a   1.000
_cell.length_b   1.000
_cell.length_c   1.000
_cell.angle_alpha   90.00
_cell.angle_beta   90.00
_cell.angle_gamma   90.00
#
_symmetry.space_group_name_H-M   'P 1'
#
loop_
_entity.id
_entity.type
_entity.pdbx_description
1 polymer ?
#
loop_
_entity_poly.entity_id
_entity_poly.type
_entity_poly.pdbx_seq_one_letter_code
_entity_poly.pdbx_strand_id
1 'polypeptide(L)'
;MPEDLISKKELLERFAISYGALYRWKRMGLIPEDWFIKKSTVTGQETFFPRSLILERVEWIMSRKDEASLEDLAKTLGKAEEEKRYLTIRTPFGDRSFELGDIQAILLDSRDVTQEILDILNRK
;
A
#
# COMPACT_ATOMS: atom_id res chain seq x y z
N MET A 1 -8.12 15.79 4.39
CA MET A 1 -9.42 15.12 4.66
C MET A 1 -9.27 14.39 5.99
N PRO A 2 -10.26 14.38 6.90
CA PRO A 2 -10.17 13.52 8.08
C PRO A 2 -9.99 12.08 7.60
N GLU A 3 -8.97 11.41 8.13
CA GLU A 3 -8.68 10.00 7.86
C GLU A 3 -9.95 9.19 8.18
N ASP A 4 -10.67 8.73 7.16
CA ASP A 4 -11.79 7.82 7.36
C ASP A 4 -11.24 6.46 7.80
N LEU A 5 -11.54 6.11 9.05
CA LEU A 5 -10.97 4.95 9.70
C LEU A 5 -12.06 3.97 10.10
N ILE A 6 -11.72 2.68 10.00
CA ILE A 6 -12.50 1.57 10.53
C ILE A 6 -11.74 0.91 11.66
N SER A 7 -12.43 0.56 12.76
CA SER A 7 -11.78 -0.16 13.86
C SER A 7 -11.54 -1.62 13.49
N LYS A 8 -10.52 -2.23 14.09
CA LYS A 8 -10.28 -3.68 13.94
C LYS A 8 -11.52 -4.50 14.26
N LYS A 9 -12.24 -4.13 15.32
CA LYS A 9 -13.46 -4.85 15.72
C LYS A 9 -14.51 -4.81 14.61
N GLU A 10 -14.81 -3.62 14.10
CA GLU A 10 -15.79 -3.42 13.02
C GLU A 10 -15.37 -4.17 11.74
N LEU A 11 -14.08 -4.15 11.40
CA LEU A 11 -13.54 -4.86 10.24
C LEU A 11 -13.73 -6.38 10.33
N LEU A 12 -13.37 -6.97 11.48
CA LEU A 12 -13.50 -8.42 11.70
C LEU A 12 -14.97 -8.87 11.66
N GLU A 13 -15.86 -8.09 12.28
CA GLU A 13 -17.30 -8.34 12.29
C GLU A 13 -17.90 -8.24 10.87
N ARG A 14 -17.54 -7.19 10.11
CA ARG A 14 -18.07 -6.95 8.76
C ARG A 14 -17.76 -8.07 7.78
N PHE A 15 -16.54 -8.60 7.81
CA PHE A 15 -16.10 -9.65 6.87
C PHE A 15 -16.19 -11.06 7.45
N ALA A 16 -16.69 -11.21 8.68
CA ALA A 16 -16.72 -12.48 9.41
C ALA A 16 -15.36 -13.21 9.42
N ILE A 17 -14.26 -12.45 9.52
CA ILE A 17 -12.90 -13.01 9.58
C ILE A 17 -12.40 -13.05 11.02
N SER A 18 -11.58 -14.05 11.33
CA SER A 18 -10.96 -14.15 12.64
C SER A 18 -9.79 -13.17 12.79
N TYR A 19 -9.48 -12.80 14.03
CA TYR A 19 -8.27 -12.03 14.35
C TYR A 19 -7.00 -12.72 13.82
N GLY A 20 -6.93 -14.06 13.94
CA GLY A 20 -5.81 -14.84 13.44
C GLY A 20 -5.64 -14.78 11.92
N ALA A 21 -6.74 -14.74 11.16
CA ALA A 21 -6.70 -14.57 9.71
C ALA A 21 -6.11 -13.22 9.31
N LEU A 22 -6.63 -12.13 9.89
CA LEU A 22 -6.15 -10.77 9.64
C LEU A 22 -4.64 -10.64 9.96
N TYR A 23 -4.21 -11.21 11.09
CA TYR A 23 -2.79 -11.17 11.48
C TYR A 23 -1.90 -12.08 10.64
N ARG A 24 -2.42 -13.21 10.14
CA ARG A 24 -1.73 -14.04 9.16
C ARG A 24 -1.51 -13.26 7.87
N TRP A 25 -2.51 -12.56 7.38
CA TRP A 25 -2.41 -11.72 6.18
C TRP A 25 -1.37 -10.60 6.32
N LYS A 26 -1.32 -9.93 7.48
CA LYS A 26 -0.25 -8.98 7.82
C LYS A 26 1.14 -9.62 7.66
N ARG A 27 1.38 -10.77 8.29
CA ARG A 27 2.69 -11.45 8.24
C ARG A 27 3.08 -11.93 6.85
N MET A 28 2.09 -12.19 6.00
CA MET A 28 2.31 -12.59 4.61
C MET A 28 2.49 -11.40 3.66
N GLY A 29 2.42 -10.15 4.16
CA GLY A 29 2.49 -8.95 3.32
C GLY A 29 1.21 -8.66 2.52
N LEU A 30 0.13 -9.40 2.75
CA LEU A 30 -1.16 -9.16 2.07
C LEU A 30 -1.82 -7.85 2.53
N ILE A 31 -1.50 -7.38 3.73
CA ILE A 31 -1.95 -6.09 4.26
C ILE A 31 -0.71 -5.38 4.83
N PRO A 32 -0.38 -4.18 4.33
CA PRO A 32 0.78 -3.42 4.80
C PRO A 32 0.74 -3.16 6.30
N GLU A 33 1.90 -3.21 6.97
CA GLU A 33 1.98 -2.95 8.42
C GLU A 33 1.57 -1.51 8.77
N ASP A 34 1.90 -0.54 7.92
CA ASP A 34 1.57 0.88 8.13
C ASP A 34 0.06 1.15 8.16
N TRP A 35 -0.77 0.24 7.66
CA TRP A 35 -2.23 0.36 7.76
C TRP A 35 -2.74 0.05 9.18
N PHE A 36 -1.94 -0.55 10.05
CA PHE A 36 -2.32 -0.90 11.44
C PHE A 36 -2.08 0.29 12.38
N ILE A 37 -2.95 1.29 12.32
CA ILE A 37 -2.83 2.53 13.08
C ILE A 37 -3.30 2.30 14.52
N LYS A 38 -2.37 2.30 15.48
CA LYS A 38 -2.72 2.18 16.90
C LYS A 38 -3.09 3.55 17.47
N LYS A 39 -4.27 3.66 18.10
CA LYS A 39 -4.72 4.87 18.79
C LYS A 39 -5.10 4.57 20.23
N SER A 40 -4.81 5.50 21.13
CA SER A 40 -5.34 5.46 22.50
C SER A 40 -6.81 5.85 22.50
N THR A 41 -7.65 5.03 23.10
CA THR A 41 -9.08 5.24 23.30
C THR A 41 -9.39 5.29 24.79
N VAL A 42 -10.59 5.75 25.16
CA VAL A 42 -11.01 5.85 26.57
C VAL A 42 -10.95 4.50 27.28
N THR A 43 -11.12 3.39 26.55
CA THR A 43 -11.12 2.02 27.07
C THR A 43 -9.78 1.30 26.88
N GLY A 44 -8.72 1.97 26.40
CA GLY A 44 -7.40 1.36 26.23
C GLY A 44 -6.72 1.75 24.92
N GLN A 45 -6.13 0.76 24.22
CA GLN A 45 -5.51 0.95 22.92
C GLN A 45 -6.26 0.15 21.87
N GLU A 46 -6.65 0.82 20.79
CA GLU A 46 -7.38 0.22 19.69
C GLU A 46 -6.59 0.36 18.38
N THR A 47 -6.84 -0.55 17.44
CA THR A 47 -6.22 -0.52 16.11
C THR A 47 -7.28 -0.11 15.10
N PHE A 48 -6.93 0.87 14.29
CA PHE A 48 -7.72 1.41 13.21
C PHE A 48 -7.01 1.19 11.88
N PHE A 49 -7.77 1.22 10.81
CA PHE A 49 -7.30 1.04 9.44
C PHE A 49 -7.90 2.10 8.52
N PRO A 50 -7.19 2.57 7.48
CA PRO A 50 -7.77 3.42 6.44
C PRO A 50 -8.94 2.69 5.79
N ARG A 51 -10.17 3.19 6.00
CA ARG A 51 -11.42 2.46 5.72
C ARG A 51 -11.46 1.96 4.28
N SER A 52 -11.35 2.85 3.30
CA SER A 52 -11.47 2.46 1.89
C SER A 52 -10.42 1.42 1.48
N LEU A 53 -9.15 1.63 1.88
CA LEU A 53 -8.04 0.75 1.49
C LEU A 53 -8.19 -0.66 2.08
N ILE A 54 -8.52 -0.76 3.37
CA ILE A 54 -8.61 -2.07 4.03
C ILE A 54 -9.83 -2.86 3.57
N LEU A 55 -10.98 -2.19 3.33
CA LEU A 55 -12.19 -2.86 2.87
C LEU A 55 -11.96 -3.47 1.49
N GLU A 56 -11.42 -2.70 0.55
CA GLU A 56 -11.08 -3.16 -0.80
C GLU A 56 -10.08 -4.33 -0.75
N ARG A 57 -9.04 -4.21 0.09
CA ARG A 57 -8.03 -5.27 0.23
C ARG A 57 -8.63 -6.56 0.78
N VAL A 58 -9.49 -6.49 1.80
CA VAL A 58 -10.11 -7.70 2.37
C VAL A 58 -11.07 -8.35 1.36
N GLU A 59 -11.88 -7.56 0.64
CA GLU A 59 -12.73 -8.05 -0.45
C GLU A 59 -11.91 -8.74 -1.56
N TRP A 60 -10.78 -8.14 -1.93
CA TRP A 60 -9.86 -8.71 -2.90
C TRP A 60 -9.25 -10.04 -2.45
N ILE A 61 -8.85 -10.16 -1.18
CA ILE A 61 -8.31 -11.40 -0.60
C ILE A 61 -9.40 -12.47 -0.54
N MET A 62 -10.61 -12.13 -0.10
CA MET A 62 -11.70 -13.08 0.05
C MET A 62 -12.20 -13.62 -1.29
N SER A 63 -12.33 -12.77 -2.32
CA SER A 63 -12.78 -13.18 -3.64
C SER A 63 -11.82 -14.15 -4.35
N ARG A 64 -10.53 -14.13 -4.00
CA ARG A 64 -9.51 -14.98 -4.64
C ARG A 64 -9.03 -16.15 -3.79
N LYS A 65 -9.54 -16.27 -2.55
CA LYS A 65 -9.11 -17.32 -1.61
C LYS A 65 -9.40 -18.74 -2.13
N ASP A 66 -10.42 -18.89 -2.98
CA ASP A 66 -10.80 -20.17 -3.58
C ASP A 66 -10.04 -20.45 -4.90
N GLU A 67 -9.46 -19.42 -5.51
CA GLU A 67 -8.78 -19.50 -6.82
C GLU A 67 -7.26 -19.63 -6.67
N ALA A 68 -6.67 -19.09 -5.60
CA ALA A 68 -5.23 -19.05 -5.39
C ALA A 68 -4.86 -19.18 -3.91
N SER A 69 -3.64 -19.69 -3.66
CA SER A 69 -3.12 -19.73 -2.30
C SER A 69 -2.84 -18.31 -1.78
N LEU A 70 -2.93 -18.11 -0.46
CA LEU A 70 -2.57 -16.84 0.16
C LEU A 70 -1.12 -16.41 -0.14
N GLU A 71 -0.24 -17.37 -0.40
CA GLU A 71 1.17 -17.14 -0.74
C GLU A 71 1.32 -16.60 -2.16
N ASP A 72 0.53 -17.10 -3.11
CA ASP A 72 0.53 -16.61 -4.49
C ASP A 72 -0.09 -15.21 -4.59
N LEU A 73 -1.15 -14.96 -3.82
CA LEU A 73 -1.73 -13.63 -3.67
C LEU A 73 -0.71 -12.63 -3.09
N ALA A 74 0.05 -13.04 -2.08
CA ALA A 74 1.11 -12.23 -1.50
C ALA A 74 2.22 -11.92 -2.50
N LYS A 75 2.67 -12.90 -3.30
CA LYS A 75 3.64 -12.68 -4.37
C LYS A 75 3.13 -11.70 -5.44
N THR A 76 1.84 -11.74 -5.75
CA THR A 76 1.24 -10.85 -6.75
C THR A 76 1.26 -9.40 -6.27
N LEU A 77 0.92 -9.17 -5.01
CA LEU A 77 0.97 -7.84 -4.39
C LEU A 77 2.41 -7.37 -4.16
N GLY A 78 3.29 -8.26 -3.71
CA GLY A 78 4.72 -7.98 -3.54
C GLY A 78 5.38 -7.58 -4.85
N LYS A 79 5.06 -8.25 -5.98
CA LYS A 79 5.50 -7.82 -7.31
C LYS A 79 4.98 -6.42 -7.68
N ALA A 80 3.72 -6.13 -7.40
CA ALA A 80 3.15 -4.81 -7.67
C ALA A 80 3.80 -3.70 -6.80
N GLU A 81 4.18 -4.00 -5.56
CA GLU A 81 4.93 -3.09 -4.68
C GLU A 81 6.41 -2.96 -5.07
N GLU A 82 7.04 -4.04 -5.54
CA GLU A 82 8.40 -4.04 -6.12
C GLU A 82 8.46 -3.34 -7.49
N GLU A 83 7.34 -3.28 -8.22
CA GLU A 83 7.20 -2.53 -9.47
C GLU A 83 6.93 -1.04 -9.26
N LYS A 84 6.64 -0.58 -8.03
CA LYS A 84 6.59 0.85 -7.72
C LYS A 84 7.99 1.43 -7.81
N ARG A 85 8.31 1.97 -8.97
CA ARG A 85 9.55 2.67 -9.23
C ARG A 85 9.41 4.11 -8.77
N TYR A 86 10.49 4.64 -8.21
CA TYR A 86 10.56 6.03 -7.76
C TYR A 86 11.71 6.75 -8.48
N LEU A 87 11.49 8.01 -8.82
CA LEU A 87 12.54 8.96 -9.15
C LEU A 87 12.90 9.75 -7.89
N THR A 88 14.13 9.57 -7.40
CA THR A 88 14.63 10.31 -6.22
C THR A 88 15.59 11.41 -6.64
N ILE A 89 15.26 12.65 -6.31
CA ILE A 89 16.10 13.84 -6.48
C ILE A 89 16.76 14.16 -5.15
N ARG A 90 18.07 13.96 -5.07
CA ARG A 90 18.90 14.28 -3.90
C ARG A 90 19.50 15.67 -4.04
N THR A 91 19.32 16.51 -3.04
CA THR A 91 19.87 17.87 -2.98
C THR A 91 20.55 18.10 -1.63
N PRO A 92 21.41 19.14 -1.48
CA PRO A 92 21.96 19.53 -0.18
C PRO A 92 20.89 19.87 0.87
N PHE A 93 19.65 20.16 0.45
CA PHE A 93 18.53 20.51 1.32
C PHE A 93 17.61 19.33 1.63
N GLY A 94 17.94 18.12 1.14
CA GLY A 94 17.18 16.89 1.36
C GLY A 94 16.87 16.11 0.09
N ASP A 95 16.29 14.94 0.30
CA ASP A 95 15.86 14.01 -0.74
C ASP A 95 14.36 14.19 -1.01
N ARG A 96 13.96 14.20 -2.28
CA ARG A 96 12.56 14.11 -2.70
C ARG A 96 12.37 12.92 -3.64
N SER A 97 11.41 12.06 -3.32
CA SER A 97 11.06 10.89 -4.11
C SER A 97 9.68 11.06 -4.74
N PHE A 98 9.54 10.66 -6.00
CA PHE A 98 8.31 10.72 -6.77
C PHE A 98 8.02 9.33 -7.35
N GLU A 99 6.81 8.80 -7.17
CA GLU A 99 6.40 7.54 -7.82
C GLU A 99 6.34 7.77 -9.34
N LEU A 100 6.94 6.88 -10.14
CA LEU A 100 6.99 7.08 -11.60
C LEU A 100 5.60 7.19 -12.24
N GLY A 101 4.59 6.53 -11.67
CA GLY A 101 3.20 6.62 -12.12
C GLY A 101 2.57 8.01 -11.97
N ASP A 102 3.09 8.83 -11.05
CA ASP A 102 2.56 10.17 -10.76
C ASP A 102 3.30 11.28 -11.53
N ILE A 103 4.38 10.96 -12.24
CA ILE A 103 5.20 11.94 -12.97
C ILE A 103 4.51 12.35 -14.27
N GLN A 104 4.10 13.62 -14.35
CA GLN A 104 3.52 14.19 -15.57
C GLN A 104 4.58 14.71 -16.56
N ALA A 105 5.62 15.37 -16.04
CA ALA A 105 6.74 15.88 -16.84
C ALA A 105 8.01 16.06 -15.98
N ILE A 106 9.18 15.87 -16.58
CA ILE A 106 10.50 16.15 -16.02
C ILE A 106 11.18 17.18 -16.93
N LEU A 107 11.41 18.39 -16.40
CA LEU A 107 12.00 19.50 -17.16
C LEU A 107 13.40 19.81 -16.62
N LEU A 108 14.39 19.87 -17.52
CA LEU A 108 15.75 20.35 -17.24
C LEU A 108 16.02 21.57 -18.12
N ASP A 109 16.28 22.73 -17.51
CA ASP A 109 16.53 24.00 -18.23
C ASP A 109 15.50 24.30 -19.34
N SER A 110 14.22 24.07 -19.04
CA SER A 110 13.08 24.21 -19.98
C SER A 110 13.01 23.19 -21.12
N ARG A 111 13.87 22.16 -21.13
CA ARG A 111 13.76 20.99 -22.01
C ARG A 111 13.00 19.87 -21.30
N ASP A 112 11.98 19.34 -21.96
CA ASP A 112 11.31 18.11 -21.53
C ASP A 112 12.21 16.90 -21.81
N VAL A 113 12.55 16.17 -20.75
CA VAL A 113 13.37 14.93 -20.80
C VAL A 113 12.60 13.73 -20.24
N THR A 114 11.28 13.85 -20.07
CA THR A 114 10.45 12.84 -19.39
C THR A 114 10.62 11.45 -19.99
N GLN A 115 10.50 11.33 -21.31
CA GLN A 115 10.62 10.04 -21.99
C GLN A 115 12.04 9.46 -21.91
N GLU A 116 13.07 10.30 -22.02
CA GLU A 116 14.47 9.86 -21.91
C GLU A 116 14.76 9.27 -20.52
N ILE A 117 14.24 9.91 -19.46
CA ILE A 117 14.39 9.43 -18.09
C ILE A 117 13.54 8.17 -17.84
N LEU A 118 12.29 8.14 -18.30
CA LEU A 118 11.43 6.97 -18.17
C LEU A 118 12.00 5.75 -18.92
N ASP A 119 12.60 5.94 -20.08
CA ASP A 119 13.26 4.87 -20.84
C ASP A 119 14.46 4.29 -20.10
N ILE A 120 15.29 5.14 -19.48
CA ILE A 120 16.41 4.68 -18.64
C ILE A 120 15.90 3.88 -17.45
N LEU A 121 14.84 4.35 -16.80
CA LEU A 121 14.22 3.69 -15.66
C LEU A 121 13.46 2.41 -16.03
N ASN A 122 13.18 2.21 -17.33
CA ASN A 122 12.50 1.03 -17.87
C ASN A 122 13.43 -0.03 -18.48
N ARG A 123 14.71 0.29 -18.71
CA ARG A 123 15.72 -0.69 -19.15
C ARG A 123 16.12 -1.58 -17.96
N LYS A 124 15.58 -2.80 -17.94
CA LYS A 124 16.00 -3.90 -17.06
C LYS A 124 17.46 -4.29 -17.29
#